data_AF-A0A2N9LZ03-F1
#
_entry.id   AF-A0A2N9LZ03-F1
#
_cell.length_a   1.000
_cell.length_b   1.000
_cell.length_c   1.000
_cell.angle_alpha   90.00
_cell.angle_beta   90.00
_cell.angle_gamma   90.00
#
_symmetry.space_group_name_H-M   'P 1'
#
loop_
_entity.id
_entity.type
_entity.pdbx_description
1 polymer ?
#
loop_
_entity_poly.entity_id
_entity_poly.type
_entity_poly.pdbx_seq_one_letter_code
_entity_poly.pdbx_strand_id
1 'polypeptide(L)'
;MVLGATLTLLGLLIGFSFSMAVGRYDQRKNFEEAEANAIGTKFVRAELPPAADAMKLRALLQEYLGQRISYYTTHDEARLGQINARTAQLQGELWAAVRTSAAAQPTTIIALAVSGMNEVLNSQGYTRAA
;
A
#
# COMPACT_ATOMS: atom_id res chain seq x y z
N MET A 1 33.87 40.10 6.01
CA MET A 1 32.43 39.97 6.33
C MET A 1 31.65 39.10 5.35
N VAL A 2 32.05 38.99 4.08
CA VAL A 2 31.35 38.13 3.09
C VAL A 2 31.45 36.63 3.42
N LEU A 3 32.60 36.12 3.86
CA LEU A 3 32.79 34.69 4.18
C LEU A 3 31.86 34.18 5.30
N GLY A 4 31.62 35.00 6.33
CA GLY A 4 30.69 34.65 7.42
C GLY A 4 29.25 34.57 6.93
N ALA A 5 28.81 35.54 6.11
CA ALA A 5 27.47 35.53 5.52
C ALA A 5 27.25 34.32 4.58
N THR A 6 28.26 33.96 3.77
CA THR A 6 28.18 32.79 2.89
C THR A 6 28.15 31.47 3.66
N LEU A 7 28.90 31.35 4.76
CA LEU A 7 28.89 30.15 5.60
C LEU A 7 27.55 30.00 6.35
N THR A 8 26.96 31.10 6.84
CA THR A 8 25.62 31.07 7.45
C THR A 8 24.55 30.68 6.45
N LEU A 9 24.59 31.23 5.23
CA LEU A 9 23.66 30.86 4.17
C LEU A 9 23.79 29.38 3.78
N LEU A 10 25.02 28.86 3.68
CA LEU A 10 25.27 27.45 3.42
C LEU A 10 24.70 26.57 4.53
N GLY A 11 24.95 26.93 5.81
CA GLY A 11 24.40 26.23 6.96
C GLY A 11 22.86 26.18 6.94
N LEU A 12 22.21 27.30 6.57
CA LEU A 12 20.76 27.39 6.45
C LEU A 12 20.22 26.50 5.31
N LEU A 13 20.85 26.53 4.14
CA LEU A 13 20.47 25.69 3.00
C LEU A 13 20.61 24.20 3.30
N ILE A 14 21.69 23.81 3.97
CA ILE A 14 21.89 22.43 4.44
C ILE A 14 20.80 22.05 5.44
N GLY A 15 20.53 22.91 6.43
CA GLY A 15 19.48 22.68 7.43
C GLY A 15 18.10 22.47 6.82
N PHE A 16 17.71 23.32 5.85
CA PHE A 16 16.45 23.16 5.14
C PHE A 16 16.42 21.92 4.24
N SER A 17 17.53 21.60 3.57
CA SER A 17 17.63 20.39 2.72
C SER A 17 17.47 19.12 3.55
N PHE A 18 18.15 19.02 4.69
CA PHE A 18 17.99 17.90 5.61
C PHE A 18 16.59 17.85 6.21
N SER A 19 16.01 18.97 6.62
CA SER A 19 14.64 19.01 7.15
C SER A 19 13.61 18.50 6.13
N MET A 20 13.73 18.91 4.85
CA MET A 20 12.86 18.40 3.79
C MET A 20 13.10 16.91 3.49
N ALA A 21 14.36 16.47 3.49
CA ALA A 21 14.73 15.07 3.25
C ALA A 21 14.16 14.14 4.35
N VAL A 22 14.31 14.52 5.62
CA VAL A 22 13.74 13.81 6.78
C VAL A 22 12.21 13.79 6.68
N GLY A 23 11.58 14.92 6.35
CA GLY A 23 10.12 14.97 6.19
C GLY A 23 9.59 14.00 5.13
N ARG A 24 10.27 13.88 3.98
CA ARG A 24 9.90 12.89 2.94
C ARG A 24 10.13 11.46 3.40
N TYR A 25 11.23 11.21 4.10
CA TYR A 25 11.55 9.89 4.63
C TYR A 25 10.49 9.42 5.65
N ASP A 26 10.13 10.28 6.61
CA ASP A 26 9.11 9.99 7.61
C ASP A 26 7.73 9.75 6.95
N GLN A 27 7.39 10.56 5.94
CA GLN A 27 6.14 10.39 5.19
C GLN A 27 6.08 9.04 4.47
N ARG A 28 7.17 8.62 3.81
CA ARG A 28 7.26 7.28 3.18
C ARG A 28 7.07 6.17 4.19
N LYS A 29 7.80 6.23 5.32
CA LYS A 29 7.68 5.25 6.41
C LYS A 29 6.23 5.13 6.92
N ASN A 30 5.54 6.27 7.08
CA ASN A 30 4.16 6.29 7.55
C ASN A 30 3.18 5.66 6.53
N PHE A 31 3.39 5.86 5.23
CA PHE A 31 2.55 5.22 4.21
C PHE A 31 2.82 3.72 4.08
N GLU A 32 4.07 3.29 4.17
CA GLU A 32 4.43 1.86 4.22
C GLU A 32 3.78 1.15 5.41
N GLU A 33 3.83 1.77 6.60
CA GLU A 33 3.18 1.27 7.81
C GLU A 33 1.65 1.20 7.65
N ALA A 34 1.03 2.23 7.07
CA ALA A 34 -0.40 2.26 6.81
C ALA A 34 -0.84 1.15 5.83
N GLU A 35 -0.06 0.89 4.78
CA GLU A 35 -0.32 -0.20 3.84
C GLU A 35 -0.23 -1.57 4.53
N ALA A 36 0.81 -1.80 5.33
CA ALA A 36 0.96 -3.05 6.08
C ALA A 36 -0.23 -3.29 7.02
N ASN A 37 -0.68 -2.26 7.74
CA ASN A 37 -1.84 -2.34 8.64
C ASN A 37 -3.15 -2.62 7.90
N ALA A 38 -3.35 -1.99 6.73
CA ALA A 38 -4.53 -2.24 5.89
C ALA A 38 -4.57 -3.68 5.38
N ILE A 39 -3.43 -4.20 4.89
CA ILE A 39 -3.32 -5.59 4.42
C ILE A 39 -3.56 -6.56 5.58
N GLY A 40 -2.96 -6.33 6.75
CA GLY A 40 -3.16 -7.16 7.94
C GLY A 40 -4.63 -7.21 8.37
N THR A 41 -5.30 -6.05 8.41
CA THR A 41 -6.74 -5.96 8.73
C THR A 41 -7.58 -6.71 7.70
N LYS A 42 -7.26 -6.57 6.42
CA LYS A 42 -7.97 -7.28 5.34
C LYS A 42 -7.78 -8.78 5.40
N PHE A 43 -6.61 -9.27 5.83
CA PHE A 43 -6.35 -10.71 5.98
C PHE A 43 -7.24 -11.37 7.04
N VAL A 44 -7.50 -10.67 8.16
CA VAL A 44 -8.46 -11.12 9.18
C VAL A 44 -9.89 -11.06 8.63
N ARG A 45 -10.25 -9.97 7.93
CA ARG A 45 -11.59 -9.81 7.33
C ARG A 45 -11.86 -10.72 6.14
N ALA A 46 -10.85 -11.40 5.60
CA ALA A 46 -11.00 -12.37 4.52
C ALA A 46 -11.71 -13.67 4.96
N GLU A 47 -11.85 -13.90 6.27
CA GLU A 47 -12.61 -15.02 6.84
C GLU A 47 -14.11 -14.77 6.96
N LEU A 48 -14.56 -13.53 6.73
CA LEU A 48 -15.97 -13.14 6.89
C LEU A 48 -16.91 -13.73 5.82
N PRO A 49 -16.51 -13.88 4.54
CA PRO A 49 -17.32 -14.54 3.53
C PRO A 49 -17.44 -16.05 3.76
N PRO A 50 -18.39 -16.73 3.09
CA PRO A 50 -18.51 -18.19 3.15
C PRO A 50 -17.19 -18.90 2.83
N ALA A 51 -16.95 -20.08 3.41
CA ALA A 51 -15.65 -20.75 3.40
C ALA A 51 -14.99 -20.89 2.00
N ALA A 52 -15.79 -21.14 0.95
CA ALA A 52 -15.28 -21.23 -0.43
C ALA A 52 -14.72 -19.89 -0.94
N ASP A 53 -15.41 -18.78 -0.64
CA ASP A 53 -14.97 -17.43 -1.01
C ASP A 53 -13.81 -16.96 -0.14
N ALA A 54 -13.82 -17.31 1.15
CA ALA A 54 -12.75 -16.99 2.09
C ALA A 54 -11.41 -17.63 1.69
N MET A 55 -11.41 -18.89 1.26
CA MET A 55 -10.21 -19.57 0.75
C MET A 55 -9.65 -18.87 -0.48
N LYS A 56 -10.51 -18.51 -1.44
CA LYS A 56 -10.10 -17.80 -2.65
C LYS A 56 -9.53 -16.42 -2.34
N LEU A 57 -10.19 -15.66 -1.48
CA LEU A 57 -9.73 -14.33 -1.05
C LEU A 57 -8.38 -14.39 -0.34
N ARG A 58 -8.15 -15.39 0.51
CA ARG A 58 -6.85 -15.58 1.17
C ARG A 58 -5.73 -15.89 0.19
N ALA A 59 -5.96 -16.80 -0.76
CA ALA A 59 -4.95 -17.13 -1.78
C ALA A 59 -4.56 -15.87 -2.59
N LEU A 60 -5.56 -15.11 -3.05
CA LEU A 60 -5.33 -13.86 -3.78
C LEU A 60 -4.62 -12.80 -2.92
N LEU A 61 -4.95 -12.69 -1.64
CA LEU A 61 -4.27 -11.76 -0.72
C LEU A 61 -2.82 -12.17 -0.45
N GLN A 62 -2.51 -13.46 -0.39
CA GLN A 62 -1.13 -13.95 -0.25
C GLN A 62 -0.30 -13.61 -1.48
N GLU A 63 -0.83 -13.84 -2.69
CA GLU A 63 -0.17 -13.44 -3.93
C GLU A 63 0.03 -11.92 -4.01
N TYR A 64 -0.99 -11.15 -3.62
CA TYR A 64 -0.90 -9.69 -3.56
C TYR A 64 0.21 -9.24 -2.61
N LEU A 65 0.24 -9.78 -1.39
CA LEU A 65 1.28 -9.47 -0.42
C LEU A 65 2.68 -9.82 -0.96
N GLY A 66 2.84 -10.95 -1.65
CA GLY A 66 4.09 -11.33 -2.31
C GLY A 66 4.56 -10.30 -3.34
N GLN A 67 3.62 -9.76 -4.14
CA GLN A 67 3.94 -8.67 -5.09
C GLN A 67 4.32 -7.38 -4.38
N ARG A 68 3.65 -7.03 -3.27
CA ARG A 68 3.99 -5.84 -2.48
C ARG A 68 5.38 -5.95 -1.84
N ILE A 69 5.74 -7.10 -1.29
CA ILE A 69 7.10 -7.35 -0.78
C ILE A 69 8.14 -7.26 -1.91
N SER A 70 7.82 -7.83 -3.08
CA SER A 70 8.69 -7.77 -4.26
C SER A 70 8.91 -6.33 -4.74
N TYR A 71 7.88 -5.48 -4.65
CA TYR A 71 7.97 -4.06 -4.99
C TYR A 71 9.01 -3.33 -4.13
N TYR A 72 9.04 -3.55 -2.81
CA TYR A 72 9.99 -2.89 -1.90
C TYR A 72 11.43 -3.42 -2.00
N THR A 73 11.62 -4.63 -2.54
CA THR A 73 12.94 -5.27 -2.65
C THR A 73 13.57 -5.16 -4.04
N THR A 74 12.77 -4.82 -5.06
CA THR A 74 13.20 -4.75 -6.46
C THR A 74 13.66 -3.34 -6.82
N HIS A 75 14.86 -3.23 -7.39
CA HIS A 75 15.44 -1.96 -7.85
C HIS A 75 15.44 -1.83 -9.38
N ASP A 76 15.12 -2.91 -10.10
CA ASP A 76 15.06 -2.97 -11.56
C ASP A 76 13.72 -2.41 -12.05
N GLU A 77 13.76 -1.33 -12.85
CA GLU A 77 12.55 -0.64 -13.34
C GLU A 77 11.66 -1.53 -14.22
N ALA A 78 12.25 -2.40 -15.05
CA ALA A 78 11.47 -3.30 -15.91
C ALA A 78 10.72 -4.34 -15.08
N ARG A 79 11.37 -4.87 -14.04
CA ARG A 79 10.72 -5.78 -13.08
C ARG A 79 9.67 -5.06 -12.24
N LEU A 80 9.90 -3.82 -11.84
CA LEU A 80 8.90 -3.00 -11.15
C LEU A 80 7.65 -2.79 -12.02
N GLY A 81 7.82 -2.59 -13.34
CA GLY A 81 6.71 -2.55 -14.29
C GLY A 81 5.85 -3.83 -14.26
N GLN A 82 6.49 -5.00 -14.27
CA GLN A 82 5.81 -6.30 -14.20
C GLN A 82 5.10 -6.53 -12.86
N ILE A 83 5.77 -6.20 -11.74
CA ILE A 83 5.20 -6.28 -10.39
C ILE A 83 3.95 -5.41 -10.28
N ASN A 84 4.02 -4.17 -10.78
CA ASN A 84 2.89 -3.25 -10.78
C ASN A 84 1.72 -3.77 -11.63
N ALA A 85 2.00 -4.33 -12.82
CA ALA A 85 0.99 -4.92 -13.68
C ALA A 85 0.30 -6.12 -12.99
N ARG A 86 1.06 -7.03 -12.38
CA ARG A 86 0.50 -8.17 -11.65
C ARG A 86 -0.28 -7.72 -10.41
N THR A 87 0.22 -6.70 -9.70
CA THR A 87 -0.48 -6.10 -8.56
C THR A 87 -1.84 -5.55 -8.97
N ALA A 88 -1.93 -4.83 -10.09
CA ALA A 88 -3.20 -4.30 -10.59
C ALA A 88 -4.19 -5.41 -11.00
N GLN A 89 -3.70 -6.49 -11.62
CA GLN A 89 -4.52 -7.67 -11.91
C GLN A 89 -5.09 -8.29 -10.63
N LEU A 90 -4.24 -8.53 -9.63
CA LEU A 90 -4.65 -9.10 -8.34
C LEU A 90 -5.65 -8.21 -7.60
N GLN A 91 -5.51 -6.88 -7.66
CA GLN A 91 -6.50 -5.94 -7.10
C GLN A 91 -7.87 -6.12 -7.78
N GLY A 92 -7.90 -6.28 -9.11
CA GLY A 92 -9.13 -6.57 -9.85
C GLY A 92 -9.77 -7.91 -9.49
N GLU A 93 -8.94 -8.97 -9.38
CA GLU A 93 -9.39 -10.31 -8.98
C GLU A 93 -9.97 -10.31 -7.55
N LEU A 94 -9.30 -9.63 -6.61
CA LEU A 94 -9.76 -9.45 -5.23
C LEU A 94 -11.07 -8.66 -5.17
N TRP A 95 -11.16 -7.55 -5.91
CA TRP A 95 -12.39 -6.75 -5.96
C TRP A 95 -13.57 -7.56 -6.52
N ALA A 96 -13.35 -8.32 -7.59
CA ALA A 96 -14.36 -9.19 -8.17
C ALA A 96 -14.84 -10.26 -7.17
N ALA A 97 -13.91 -10.89 -6.44
CA ALA A 97 -14.24 -11.89 -5.43
C ALA A 97 -15.11 -11.30 -4.30
N VAL A 98 -14.71 -10.14 -3.75
CA VAL A 98 -15.49 -9.46 -2.70
C VAL A 98 -16.86 -9.02 -3.21
N ARG A 99 -16.94 -8.50 -4.45
CA ARG A 99 -18.21 -8.09 -5.08
C ARG A 99 -19.17 -9.26 -5.26
N THR A 100 -18.68 -10.42 -5.67
CA THR A 100 -19.51 -11.62 -5.84
C THR A 100 -20.12 -12.04 -4.50
N SER A 101 -19.32 -12.09 -3.42
CA SER A 101 -19.84 -12.39 -2.08
C SER A 101 -20.84 -11.34 -1.59
N ALA A 102 -20.62 -10.05 -1.88
CA ALA A 102 -21.54 -8.96 -1.54
C ALA A 102 -22.87 -9.04 -2.30
N ALA A 103 -22.85 -9.42 -3.57
CA ALA A 103 -24.05 -9.64 -4.37
C ALA A 103 -24.83 -10.88 -3.89
N ALA A 104 -24.13 -11.92 -3.46
CA ALA A 104 -24.75 -13.15 -2.94
C ALA A 104 -25.36 -12.95 -1.55
N GLN A 105 -24.70 -12.18 -0.67
CA GLN A 105 -25.14 -11.93 0.71
C GLN A 105 -24.91 -10.47 1.11
N PRO A 106 -25.86 -9.56 0.85
CA PRO A 106 -25.75 -8.16 1.19
C PRO A 106 -25.99 -7.93 2.68
N THR A 107 -25.04 -8.34 3.51
CA THR A 107 -25.05 -8.18 4.97
C THR A 107 -24.05 -7.12 5.42
N THR A 108 -24.28 -6.53 6.59
CA THR A 108 -23.35 -5.57 7.21
C THR A 108 -21.95 -6.14 7.40
N ILE A 109 -21.85 -7.46 7.63
CA ILE A 109 -20.57 -8.17 7.76
C ILE A 109 -19.81 -8.17 6.44
N ILE A 110 -20.48 -8.41 5.32
CA ILE A 110 -19.84 -8.36 4.00
C ILE A 110 -19.50 -6.92 3.59
N ALA A 111 -20.27 -5.92 4.03
CA ALA A 111 -19.93 -4.52 3.82
C ALA A 111 -18.58 -4.14 4.47
N LEU A 112 -18.23 -4.73 5.63
CA LEU A 112 -16.90 -4.56 6.24
C LEU A 112 -15.77 -5.17 5.40
N ALA A 113 -16.04 -6.28 4.72
CA ALA A 113 -15.10 -6.89 3.80
C ALA A 113 -14.89 -6.00 2.55
N VAL A 114 -15.94 -5.39 2.00
CA VAL A 114 -15.86 -4.40 0.92
C VAL A 114 -15.05 -3.17 1.35
N SER A 115 -15.36 -2.60 2.52
CA SER A 115 -14.66 -1.43 3.06
C SER A 115 -13.17 -1.71 3.26
N GLY A 116 -12.81 -2.85 3.86
CA GLY A 116 -11.40 -3.22 4.02
C GLY A 116 -10.66 -3.43 2.70
N MET A 117 -11.37 -3.76 1.61
CA MET A 117 -10.74 -3.84 0.29
C MET A 117 -10.38 -2.45 -0.26
N ASN A 118 -11.27 -1.46 -0.07
CA ASN A 118 -10.98 -0.07 -0.45
C ASN A 118 -9.77 0.50 0.29
N GLU A 119 -9.64 0.19 1.60
CA GLU A 119 -8.49 0.62 2.41
C GLU A 119 -7.16 0.07 1.87
N VAL A 120 -7.12 -1.18 1.41
CA VAL A 120 -5.92 -1.79 0.79
C VAL A 120 -5.57 -1.13 -0.54
N LEU A 121 -6.56 -0.84 -1.39
CA LEU A 121 -6.33 -0.17 -2.67
C LEU A 121 -5.82 1.27 -2.46
N ASN A 122 -6.44 2.01 -1.54
CA ASN A 122 -6.07 3.40 -1.26
C ASN A 122 -4.66 3.50 -0.65
N SER A 123 -4.33 2.66 0.32
CA SER A 123 -3.02 2.68 0.97
C SER A 123 -1.88 2.39 -0.01
N GLN A 124 -2.07 1.45 -0.94
CA GLN A 124 -1.11 1.19 -2.01
C GLN A 124 -0.91 2.38 -2.95
N GLY A 125 -1.97 3.12 -3.27
CA GLY A 125 -1.89 4.35 -4.06
C GLY A 125 -1.03 5.42 -3.39
N TYR A 126 -1.15 5.60 -2.08
CA TYR A 126 -0.33 6.55 -1.32
C TYR A 126 1.14 6.16 -1.29
N THR A 127 1.46 4.89 -1.07
CA THR A 127 2.87 4.47 -1.02
C THR A 127 3.58 4.54 -2.37
N ARG A 128 2.85 4.44 -3.49
CA ARG A 128 3.43 4.68 -4.84
C ARG A 128 3.67 6.16 -5.15
N ALA A 129 2.95 7.07 -4.50
CA ALA A 129 3.03 8.51 -4.78
C ALA A 129 4.12 9.23 -3.96
N ALA A 130 4.66 8.58 -2.92
CA ALA A 130 5.65 9.13 -2.00
C ALA A 130 7.10 8.85 -2.43
#